data_AF-A0A1F4DTW4-F1
#
_entry.id   AF-A0A1F4DTW4-F1
#
_cell.length_a   1.000
_cell.length_b   1.000
_cell.length_c   1.000
_cell.angle_alpha   90.00
_cell.angle_beta   90.00
_cell.angle_gamma   90.00
#
_symmetry.space_group_name_H-M   'P 1'
#
loop_
_entity.id
_entity.type
_entity.pdbx_description
1 polymer ?
#
loop_
_entity_poly.entity_id
_entity_poly.type
_entity_poly.pdbx_seq_one_letter_code
_entity_poly.pdbx_strand_id
1 'polypeptide(L)'
;MLLLPLDGSLPDVGCNLAIAEVLLAAIGGVSAVLYATEGGTGAAFQGFLRGYYPWDAEPDRENPVRDPTEGARILYMEYRNPLAHAAGVSVFSEGFGKDAQRVYRPREHGLMIRRIAIADDARPGRGLTEHRLLELESEPARPGWLSATLASDGSTRILTVEALYWGFRAAVRRLCGDAAKMDEAKRFFGVR
;
A
#
# COMPACT_ATOMS: atom_id res chain seq x y z
N MET A 1 8.03 7.89 8.64
CA MET A 1 7.79 7.60 10.07
C MET A 1 7.99 6.10 10.29
N LEU A 2 9.25 5.66 10.31
CA LEU A 2 9.66 4.26 10.56
C LEU A 2 10.59 4.13 11.77
N LEU A 3 10.87 5.25 12.46
CA LEU A 3 11.68 5.32 13.67
C LEU A 3 10.76 5.20 14.89
N LEU A 4 10.45 3.98 15.30
CA LEU A 4 9.96 3.69 16.64
C LEU A 4 10.90 2.66 17.26
N PRO A 5 11.55 2.97 18.41
CA PRO A 5 12.28 1.98 19.16
C PRO A 5 11.26 1.00 19.74
N LEU A 6 11.33 -0.28 19.35
CA LEU A 6 10.50 -1.33 19.91
C LEU A 6 11.40 -2.42 20.50
N ASP A 7 11.23 -2.64 21.78
CA ASP A 7 11.96 -3.55 22.64
C ASP A 7 11.44 -4.98 22.41
N GLY A 8 11.96 -5.60 21.34
CA GLY A 8 12.22 -7.04 21.16
C GLY A 8 11.15 -8.10 21.46
N SER A 9 9.91 -7.77 21.82
CA SER A 9 8.95 -8.73 22.40
C SER A 9 7.51 -8.63 21.90
N LEU A 10 7.22 -7.76 20.93
CA LEU A 10 5.91 -7.79 20.25
C LEU A 10 5.91 -8.88 19.16
N PRO A 11 4.82 -9.63 18.97
CA PRO A 11 4.71 -10.54 17.85
C PRO A 11 4.82 -9.73 16.54
N ASP A 12 5.87 -9.98 15.77
CA ASP A 12 6.27 -9.24 14.55
C ASP A 12 5.12 -9.03 13.55
N VAL A 13 4.11 -9.91 13.56
CA VAL A 13 2.95 -9.87 12.67
C VAL A 13 2.03 -8.66 12.93
N GLY A 14 1.84 -8.26 14.19
CA GLY A 14 0.93 -7.17 14.55
C GLY A 14 1.42 -5.80 14.06
N CYS A 15 2.74 -5.57 14.13
CA CYS A 15 3.34 -4.32 13.68
C CYS A 15 3.25 -4.16 12.16
N ASN A 16 3.43 -5.24 11.40
CA ASN A 16 3.36 -5.21 9.94
C ASN A 16 1.96 -4.79 9.46
N LEU A 17 0.93 -5.38 10.08
CA LEU A 17 -0.47 -5.09 9.81
C LEU A 17 -0.80 -3.62 10.08
N ALA A 18 -0.41 -3.11 11.26
CA ALA A 18 -0.67 -1.73 11.65
C ALA A 18 0.00 -0.73 10.70
N ILE A 19 1.25 -0.96 10.31
CA ILE A 19 1.95 -0.08 9.37
C ILE A 19 1.27 -0.12 7.99
N ALA A 20 0.94 -1.30 7.49
CA ALA A 20 0.23 -1.42 6.21
C ALA A 20 -1.12 -0.71 6.24
N GLU A 21 -1.89 -0.85 7.30
CA GLU A 21 -3.17 -0.16 7.48
C GLU A 21 -2.99 1.37 7.46
N VAL A 22 -2.02 1.90 8.21
CA VAL A 22 -1.70 3.34 8.21
C VAL A 22 -1.31 3.83 6.82
N LEU A 23 -0.48 3.09 6.09
CA LEU A 23 -0.08 3.44 4.72
C LEU A 23 -1.27 3.42 3.76
N LEU A 24 -2.12 2.40 3.83
CA LEU A 24 -3.32 2.29 2.99
C LEU A 24 -4.35 3.38 3.34
N ALA A 25 -4.48 3.74 4.60
CA ALA A 25 -5.32 4.86 5.04
C ALA A 25 -4.76 6.20 4.54
N ALA A 26 -3.45 6.41 4.60
CA ALA A 26 -2.80 7.61 4.07
C ALA A 26 -2.98 7.74 2.55
N ILE A 27 -2.81 6.63 1.81
CA ILE A 27 -3.12 6.59 0.37
C ILE A 27 -4.58 6.98 0.16
N GLY A 28 -5.52 6.37 0.89
CA GLY A 28 -6.95 6.71 0.79
C GLY A 28 -7.27 8.18 1.07
N GLY A 29 -6.65 8.78 2.09
CA GLY A 29 -6.79 10.20 2.40
C GLY A 29 -6.27 11.09 1.28
N VAL A 30 -5.05 10.83 0.79
CA VAL A 30 -4.45 11.57 -0.34
C VAL A 30 -5.31 11.43 -1.59
N SER A 31 -5.78 10.22 -1.91
CA SER A 31 -6.62 9.98 -3.09
C SER A 31 -7.97 10.70 -2.99
N ALA A 32 -8.61 10.70 -1.83
CA ALA A 32 -9.90 11.36 -1.64
C ALA A 32 -9.78 12.89 -1.74
N VAL A 33 -8.69 13.45 -1.22
CA VAL A 33 -8.51 14.90 -1.09
C VAL A 33 -7.90 15.52 -2.35
N LEU A 34 -6.87 14.89 -2.93
CA LEU A 34 -6.06 15.49 -4.00
C LEU A 34 -6.31 14.88 -5.38
N TYR A 35 -6.98 13.73 -5.44
CA TYR A 35 -7.18 13.00 -6.70
C TYR A 35 -8.65 12.91 -7.11
N ALA A 36 -9.56 13.67 -6.50
CA ALA A 36 -11.01 13.60 -6.70
C ALA A 36 -11.41 13.21 -8.14
N THR A 37 -11.92 11.98 -8.29
CA THR A 37 -12.46 11.45 -9.55
C THR A 37 -13.97 11.40 -9.46
N GLU A 38 -14.68 11.47 -10.58
CA GLU A 38 -16.10 11.12 -10.67
C GLU A 38 -16.28 9.65 -10.25
N GLY A 39 -16.60 9.40 -8.98
CA GLY A 39 -16.72 8.05 -8.41
C GLY A 39 -16.60 8.02 -6.88
N GLY A 40 -16.85 6.84 -6.29
CA GLY A 40 -16.71 6.62 -4.85
C GLY A 40 -15.24 6.59 -4.38
N THR A 41 -15.03 6.53 -3.06
CA THR A 41 -13.68 6.52 -2.43
C THR A 41 -12.75 5.43 -2.97
N GLY A 42 -13.30 4.27 -3.35
CA GLY A 42 -12.52 3.21 -3.99
C GLY A 42 -12.06 3.50 -5.41
N ALA A 43 -12.87 4.23 -6.20
CA ALA A 43 -12.48 4.66 -7.54
C ALA A 43 -11.34 5.68 -7.47
N ALA A 44 -11.43 6.63 -6.53
CA ALA A 44 -10.38 7.61 -6.29
C ALA A 44 -9.07 6.95 -5.83
N PHE A 45 -9.14 6.00 -4.87
CA PHE A 45 -7.98 5.23 -4.40
C PHE A 45 -7.26 4.52 -5.54
N GLN A 46 -8.02 3.76 -6.34
CA GLN A 46 -7.44 2.99 -7.43
C GLN A 46 -6.93 3.89 -8.55
N GLY A 47 -7.64 4.97 -8.86
CA GLY A 47 -7.22 5.96 -9.85
C GLY A 47 -5.89 6.62 -9.47
N PHE A 48 -5.74 7.05 -8.22
CA PHE A 48 -4.50 7.66 -7.72
C PHE A 48 -3.32 6.70 -7.90
N LEU A 49 -3.50 5.44 -7.50
CA LEU A 49 -2.45 4.43 -7.64
C LEU A 49 -2.13 4.15 -9.12
N ARG A 50 -3.14 4.05 -9.99
CA ARG A 50 -2.90 3.87 -11.44
C ARG A 50 -2.11 5.02 -12.05
N GLY A 51 -2.44 6.25 -11.67
CA GLY A 51 -1.87 7.46 -12.27
C GLY A 51 -0.47 7.79 -11.74
N TYR A 52 -0.23 7.58 -10.44
CA TYR A 52 0.98 8.11 -9.78
C TYR A 52 1.87 7.07 -9.13
N TYR A 53 1.39 5.88 -8.80
CA TYR A 53 2.25 4.87 -8.19
C TYR A 53 3.33 4.40 -9.20
N PRO A 54 4.60 4.26 -8.78
CA PRO A 54 5.70 3.92 -9.69
C PRO A 54 5.75 2.43 -10.05
N TRP A 55 4.70 1.93 -10.70
CA TRP A 55 4.61 0.53 -11.15
C TRP A 55 5.73 0.14 -12.11
N ASP A 56 6.21 1.11 -12.89
CA ASP A 56 7.34 1.00 -13.81
C ASP A 56 8.69 0.77 -13.10
N ALA A 57 8.78 1.10 -11.81
CA ALA A 57 9.98 0.93 -11.00
C ALA A 57 9.98 -0.36 -10.16
N GLU A 58 8.94 -1.21 -10.25
CA GLU A 58 8.92 -2.49 -9.54
C GLU A 58 10.05 -3.42 -10.05
N PRO A 59 10.75 -4.16 -9.16
CA PRO A 59 11.93 -4.95 -9.54
C PRO A 59 11.54 -6.20 -10.34
N ASP A 60 12.42 -6.79 -11.15
CA ASP A 60 12.11 -7.98 -12.00
C ASP A 60 12.05 -9.31 -11.24
N ARG A 61 12.33 -9.28 -9.94
CA ARG A 61 12.35 -10.45 -9.06
C ARG A 61 11.03 -10.63 -8.32
N GLU A 62 10.81 -11.84 -7.81
CA GLU A 62 9.68 -12.18 -6.92
C GLU A 62 8.29 -12.12 -7.59
N ASN A 63 8.22 -12.26 -8.92
CA ASN A 63 6.97 -12.24 -9.68
C ASN A 63 6.08 -11.01 -9.34
N PRO A 64 6.58 -9.80 -9.66
CA PRO A 64 5.96 -8.55 -9.25
C PRO A 64 4.64 -8.30 -9.97
N VAL A 65 3.68 -7.66 -9.30
CA VAL A 65 2.53 -7.06 -9.99
C VAL A 65 2.93 -5.69 -10.52
N ARG A 66 2.99 -5.56 -11.85
CA ARG A 66 3.37 -4.33 -12.55
C ARG A 66 2.25 -3.64 -13.30
N ASP A 67 1.20 -4.37 -13.63
CA ASP A 67 0.05 -3.75 -14.29
C ASP A 67 -0.60 -2.75 -13.31
N PRO A 68 -0.67 -1.44 -13.65
CA PRO A 68 -1.20 -0.44 -12.73
C PRO A 68 -2.64 -0.73 -12.31
N THR A 69 -3.44 -1.29 -13.22
CA THR A 69 -4.86 -1.57 -12.98
C THR A 69 -5.01 -2.72 -12.00
N GLU A 70 -4.30 -3.83 -12.21
CA GLU A 70 -4.31 -4.98 -11.32
C GLU A 70 -3.70 -4.63 -9.97
N GLY A 71 -2.55 -3.94 -9.93
CA GLY A 71 -1.91 -3.54 -8.68
C GLY A 71 -2.79 -2.64 -7.81
N ALA A 72 -3.42 -1.63 -8.41
CA ALA A 72 -4.38 -0.77 -7.73
C ALA A 72 -5.61 -1.53 -7.23
N ARG A 73 -6.15 -2.45 -8.06
CA ARG A 73 -7.30 -3.30 -7.71
C ARG A 73 -6.96 -4.20 -6.53
N ILE A 74 -5.80 -4.85 -6.52
CA ILE A 74 -5.33 -5.71 -5.42
C ILE A 74 -5.20 -4.90 -4.13
N LEU A 75 -4.45 -3.79 -4.15
CA LEU A 75 -4.24 -2.96 -2.96
C LEU A 75 -5.58 -2.49 -2.36
N TYR A 76 -6.55 -2.15 -3.21
CA TYR A 76 -7.86 -1.73 -2.74
C TYR A 76 -8.71 -2.90 -2.24
N MET A 77 -8.99 -3.88 -3.10
CA MET A 77 -9.98 -4.94 -2.84
C MET A 77 -9.50 -5.94 -1.80
N GLU A 78 -8.20 -6.18 -1.73
CA GLU A 78 -7.66 -7.29 -0.95
C GLU A 78 -7.02 -6.85 0.35
N TYR A 79 -6.45 -5.64 0.39
CA TYR A 79 -5.81 -5.08 1.58
C TYR A 79 -6.62 -3.95 2.18
N ARG A 80 -6.75 -2.79 1.50
CA ARG A 80 -7.40 -1.60 2.08
C ARG A 80 -8.83 -1.88 2.54
N ASN A 81 -9.69 -2.37 1.64
CA ASN A 81 -11.11 -2.51 1.93
C ASN A 81 -11.39 -3.53 3.05
N PRO A 82 -10.77 -4.73 3.05
CA PRO A 82 -10.92 -5.68 4.16
C PRO A 82 -10.36 -5.17 5.49
N LEU A 83 -9.22 -4.48 5.48
CA LEU A 83 -8.63 -3.91 6.70
C LEU A 83 -9.51 -2.79 7.27
N ALA A 84 -10.11 -1.95 6.42
CA ALA A 84 -10.97 -0.85 6.85
C ALA A 84 -12.34 -1.27 7.41
N HIS A 85 -12.89 -2.42 6.96
CA HIS A 85 -14.28 -2.78 7.27
C HIS A 85 -14.47 -3.99 8.18
N ALA A 86 -13.46 -4.84 8.32
CA ALA A 86 -13.63 -6.12 9.01
C ALA A 86 -12.35 -6.68 9.65
N ALA A 87 -11.36 -5.81 9.92
CA ALA A 87 -10.05 -6.22 10.45
C ALA A 87 -9.42 -7.39 9.66
N GLY A 88 -9.65 -7.44 8.34
CA GLY A 88 -9.15 -8.51 7.46
C GLY A 88 -10.10 -9.70 7.22
N VAL A 89 -11.30 -9.73 7.82
CA VAL A 89 -12.30 -10.76 7.50
C VAL A 89 -13.06 -10.38 6.22
N SER A 90 -12.86 -11.12 5.13
CA SER A 90 -13.62 -10.90 3.89
C SER A 90 -15.08 -11.32 4.06
N VAL A 91 -15.96 -10.35 4.30
CA VAL A 91 -17.41 -10.55 4.38
C VAL A 91 -18.05 -10.02 3.11
N PHE A 92 -18.70 -10.90 2.35
CA PHE A 92 -19.42 -10.55 1.14
C PHE A 92 -20.90 -10.39 1.46
N SER A 93 -21.61 -9.54 0.70
CA SER A 93 -23.06 -9.49 0.76
C SER A 93 -23.63 -10.36 -0.35
N GLU A 94 -24.36 -11.42 -0.01
CA GLU A 94 -25.15 -12.22 -0.94
C GLU A 94 -26.61 -11.81 -0.86
N GLY A 95 -27.26 -11.59 -2.02
CA GLY A 95 -28.64 -11.11 -2.12
C GLY A 95 -28.75 -9.64 -2.53
N PHE A 96 -29.99 -9.16 -2.72
CA PHE A 96 -30.28 -7.80 -3.15
C PHE A 96 -31.16 -7.08 -2.12
N GLY A 97 -30.91 -5.79 -1.91
CA GLY A 97 -31.76 -4.95 -1.05
C GLY A 97 -31.68 -5.33 0.43
N LYS A 98 -32.85 -5.38 1.09
CA LYS A 98 -32.95 -5.59 2.54
C LYS A 98 -32.63 -7.02 2.98
N ASP A 99 -32.57 -7.95 2.03
CA ASP A 99 -32.33 -9.38 2.28
C ASP A 99 -30.86 -9.77 2.07
N ALA A 100 -29.98 -8.80 1.85
CA ALA A 100 -28.55 -9.06 1.68
C ALA A 100 -27.94 -9.66 2.96
N GLN A 101 -27.52 -10.92 2.90
CA GLN A 101 -26.83 -11.61 3.99
C GLN A 101 -25.32 -11.43 3.88
N ARG A 102 -24.67 -11.24 5.02
CA ARG A 102 -23.22 -11.21 5.14
C ARG A 102 -22.67 -12.64 5.21
N VAL A 103 -22.03 -13.09 4.14
CA VAL A 103 -21.48 -14.45 4.02
C VAL A 103 -19.95 -14.40 3.99
N TYR A 104 -19.32 -15.29 4.76
CA TYR A 104 -17.88 -15.53 4.69
C TYR A 104 -17.57 -16.46 3.52
N ARG A 105 -16.72 -16.01 2.60
CA ARG A 105 -16.14 -16.88 1.57
C ARG A 105 -14.64 -16.99 1.81
N PRO A 106 -14.10 -18.21 2.00
CA PRO A 106 -12.66 -18.41 2.02
C PRO A 106 -12.07 -17.93 0.70
N ARG A 107 -10.94 -17.22 0.75
CA ARG A 107 -10.23 -16.81 -0.46
C ARG A 107 -9.54 -18.01 -1.10
N GLU A 108 -9.44 -17.99 -2.42
CA GLU A 108 -8.69 -19.00 -3.19
C GLU A 108 -7.17 -18.91 -2.95
N HIS A 109 -6.69 -17.75 -2.50
CA HIS A 109 -5.29 -17.49 -2.20
C HIS A 109 -5.10 -16.85 -0.82
N GLY A 110 -3.95 -17.12 -0.21
CA GLY A 110 -3.50 -16.48 1.02
C GLY A 110 -3.15 -15.00 0.81
N LEU A 111 -3.25 -14.21 1.88
CA LEU A 111 -2.68 -12.87 1.93
C LEU A 111 -1.58 -12.84 2.98
N MET A 112 -0.47 -12.18 2.65
CA MET A 112 0.62 -11.95 3.59
C MET A 112 1.03 -10.49 3.54
N ILE A 113 1.20 -9.89 4.71
CA ILE A 113 1.87 -8.60 4.87
C ILE A 113 3.23 -8.89 5.49
N ARG A 114 4.29 -8.59 4.74
CA ARG A 114 5.66 -8.85 5.18
C ARG A 114 6.43 -7.54 5.36
N ARG A 115 7.43 -7.61 6.24
CA ARG A 115 8.54 -6.66 6.29
C ARG A 115 9.79 -7.30 5.74
N ILE A 116 10.67 -6.48 5.18
CA ILE A 116 11.99 -6.94 4.74
C ILE A 116 12.83 -7.23 5.99
N ALA A 117 13.12 -8.51 6.22
CA ALA A 117 14.14 -8.93 7.18
C ALA A 117 15.52 -8.71 6.55
N ILE A 118 16.39 -7.95 7.22
CA ILE A 118 17.77 -7.80 6.76
C ILE A 118 18.61 -8.91 7.37
N ALA A 119 19.16 -9.77 6.51
CA ALA A 119 20.03 -10.88 6.89
C ALA A 119 21.45 -10.44 7.29
N ASP A 120 21.84 -9.20 7.00
CA ASP A 120 23.25 -8.77 7.04
C ASP A 120 23.87 -8.71 8.44
N ASP A 121 23.10 -8.88 9.53
CA ASP A 121 23.65 -8.95 10.89
C ASP A 121 22.92 -10.00 11.76
N ALA A 122 22.67 -11.21 11.24
CA ALA A 122 22.42 -12.48 11.96
C ALA A 122 21.53 -12.47 13.25
N ARG A 123 20.72 -11.43 13.46
CA ARG A 123 19.77 -11.32 14.55
C ARG A 123 18.41 -11.00 13.93
N PRO A 124 17.54 -12.02 13.82
CA PRO A 124 16.12 -11.79 13.56
C PRO A 124 15.61 -10.70 14.51
N GLY A 125 14.92 -9.69 13.99
CA GLY A 125 14.29 -8.63 14.79
C GLY A 125 14.97 -7.26 14.80
N ARG A 126 16.14 -7.07 14.16
CA ARG A 126 16.65 -5.72 13.89
C ARG A 126 16.10 -5.24 12.55
N GLY A 127 15.33 -4.15 12.58
CA GLY A 127 14.72 -3.54 11.38
C GLY A 127 15.75 -3.02 10.37
N LEU A 128 15.34 -2.06 9.55
CA LEU A 128 16.23 -1.49 8.55
C LEU A 128 17.44 -0.78 9.19
N THR A 129 18.61 -0.90 8.57
CA THR A 129 19.78 -0.09 8.96
C THR A 129 19.52 1.39 8.66
N GLU A 130 20.20 2.29 9.38
CA GLU A 130 20.07 3.74 9.14
C GLU A 130 20.40 4.12 7.70
N HIS A 131 21.42 3.50 7.11
CA HIS A 131 21.76 3.69 5.71
C HIS A 131 20.59 3.32 4.76
N ARG A 132 19.94 2.18 4.98
CA ARG A 132 18.79 1.76 4.16
C ARG A 132 17.54 2.60 4.40
N LEU A 133 17.33 3.08 5.63
CA LEU A 133 16.29 4.07 5.92
C LEU A 133 16.55 5.36 5.15
N LEU A 134 17.79 5.83 5.12
CA LEU A 134 18.18 7.00 4.36
C LEU A 134 17.96 6.79 2.86
N GLU A 135 18.36 5.65 2.29
CA GLU A 135 18.08 5.32 0.88
C GLU A 135 16.57 5.37 0.59
N LEU A 136 15.75 4.76 1.45
CA LEU A 136 14.29 4.77 1.33
C LEU A 136 13.68 6.17 1.35
N GLU A 137 14.18 7.05 2.22
CA GLU A 137 13.60 8.39 2.44
C GLU A 137 14.17 9.45 1.50
N SER A 138 15.43 9.33 1.08
CA SER A 138 16.12 10.34 0.28
C SER A 138 16.09 10.05 -1.23
N GLU A 139 16.24 8.80 -1.66
CA GLU A 139 16.48 8.52 -3.07
C GLU A 139 15.22 8.67 -3.94
N PRO A 140 15.32 9.33 -5.11
CA PRO A 140 14.21 9.43 -6.05
C PRO A 140 13.95 8.10 -6.77
N ALA A 141 15.01 7.31 -7.00
CA ALA A 141 14.91 5.98 -7.59
C ALA A 141 14.54 4.93 -6.53
N ARG A 142 14.10 3.76 -6.99
CA ARG A 142 13.81 2.63 -6.11
C ARG A 142 15.14 2.01 -5.67
N PRO A 143 15.40 1.84 -4.36
CA PRO A 143 16.60 1.14 -3.91
C PRO A 143 16.63 -0.30 -4.47
N GLY A 144 17.78 -0.72 -5.02
CA GLY A 144 17.91 -2.03 -5.68
C GLY A 144 17.68 -3.23 -4.75
N TRP A 145 17.89 -3.04 -3.45
CA TRP A 145 17.65 -4.06 -2.42
C TRP A 145 16.16 -4.19 -2.05
N LEU A 146 15.30 -3.25 -2.44
CA LEU A 146 13.88 -3.24 -2.10
C LEU A 146 13.11 -4.30 -2.90
N SER A 147 12.39 -5.19 -2.21
CA SER A 147 11.53 -6.20 -2.82
C SER A 147 10.32 -5.58 -3.53
N ALA A 148 9.56 -6.38 -4.27
CA ALA A 148 8.34 -5.91 -4.94
C ALA A 148 7.28 -5.43 -3.94
N THR A 149 6.49 -4.42 -4.31
CA THR A 149 5.36 -3.94 -3.48
C THR A 149 4.33 -5.04 -3.32
N LEU A 150 3.91 -5.60 -4.45
CA LEU A 150 3.03 -6.75 -4.54
C LEU A 150 3.77 -7.86 -5.27
N ALA A 151 3.83 -9.03 -4.64
CA ALA A 151 4.36 -10.25 -5.22
C ALA A 151 3.32 -11.36 -5.14
N SER A 152 3.43 -12.35 -6.02
CA SER A 152 2.62 -13.58 -5.97
C SER A 152 3.52 -14.80 -6.06
N ASP A 153 3.41 -15.71 -5.10
CA ASP A 153 4.07 -17.02 -5.13
C ASP A 153 3.20 -18.12 -5.76
N GLY A 154 2.07 -17.72 -6.38
CA GLY A 154 1.07 -18.62 -6.96
C GLY A 154 -0.07 -18.98 -6.01
N SER A 155 0.21 -19.08 -4.71
CA SER A 155 -0.78 -19.43 -3.68
C SER A 155 -1.11 -18.29 -2.73
N THR A 156 -0.19 -17.32 -2.62
CA THR A 156 -0.24 -16.22 -1.67
C THR A 156 0.12 -14.93 -2.38
N ARG A 157 -0.69 -13.89 -2.14
CA ARG A 157 -0.34 -12.52 -2.50
C ARG A 157 0.36 -11.87 -1.32
N ILE A 158 1.49 -11.25 -1.61
CA ILE A 158 2.39 -10.70 -0.60
C ILE A 158 2.48 -9.19 -0.78
N LEU A 159 2.14 -8.43 0.26
CA LEU A 159 2.35 -6.99 0.36
C LEU A 159 3.60 -6.71 1.20
N THR A 160 4.58 -6.03 0.60
CA THR A 160 5.80 -5.61 1.30
C THR A 160 5.66 -4.18 1.82
N VAL A 161 5.77 -4.00 3.14
CA VAL A 161 5.52 -2.71 3.80
C VAL A 161 6.52 -1.62 3.36
N GLU A 162 7.81 -1.91 3.37
CA GLU A 162 8.84 -0.93 3.00
C GLU A 162 8.71 -0.49 1.54
N ALA A 163 8.34 -1.42 0.65
CA ALA A 163 8.08 -1.15 -0.75
C ALA A 163 6.84 -0.26 -0.95
N LEU A 164 5.75 -0.55 -0.22
CA LEU A 164 4.54 0.28 -0.24
C LEU A 164 4.83 1.69 0.26
N TYR A 165 5.61 1.82 1.34
CA TYR A 165 6.02 3.12 1.86
C TYR A 165 6.79 3.94 0.82
N TRP A 166 7.82 3.34 0.21
CA TRP A 166 8.61 4.00 -0.82
C TRP A 166 7.74 4.42 -2.02
N GLY A 167 6.92 3.49 -2.53
CA GLY A 167 6.08 3.74 -3.70
C GLY A 167 5.01 4.78 -3.44
N PHE A 168 4.43 4.83 -2.23
CA PHE A 168 3.52 5.90 -1.83
C PHE A 168 4.20 7.26 -1.80
N ARG A 169 5.39 7.37 -1.19
CA ARG A 169 6.19 8.61 -1.19
C ARG A 169 6.52 9.06 -2.62
N ALA A 170 6.93 8.14 -3.48
CA ALA A 170 7.19 8.43 -4.89
C ALA A 170 5.91 8.89 -5.63
N ALA A 171 4.77 8.27 -5.35
CA ALA A 171 3.47 8.66 -5.90
C ALA A 171 3.08 10.08 -5.49
N VAL A 172 3.25 10.43 -4.21
CA VAL A 172 3.00 11.80 -3.71
C VAL A 172 3.90 12.79 -4.42
N ARG A 173 5.20 12.49 -4.59
CA ARG A 173 6.11 13.36 -5.34
C ARG A 173 5.68 13.55 -6.80
N ARG A 174 5.28 12.47 -7.48
CA ARG A 174 4.76 12.53 -8.86
C ARG A 174 3.48 13.38 -8.93
N LEU A 175 2.55 13.20 -7.99
CA LEU A 175 1.33 14.00 -7.87
C LEU A 175 1.65 15.50 -7.64
N CYS A 176 2.56 15.83 -6.73
CA CYS A 176 2.95 17.22 -6.48
C CYS A 176 3.67 17.86 -7.67
N GLY A 177 4.29 17.06 -8.55
CA GLY A 177 4.86 17.52 -9.82
C GLY A 177 3.83 17.74 -10.94
N ASP A 178 2.60 17.27 -10.77
CA ASP A 178 1.51 17.45 -11.74
C ASP A 178 0.81 18.80 -11.52
N ALA A 179 1.21 19.80 -12.32
CA ALA A 179 0.69 21.16 -12.21
C ALA A 179 -0.84 21.22 -12.38
N ALA A 180 -1.42 20.41 -13.27
CA ALA A 180 -2.86 20.41 -13.50
C ALA A 180 -3.63 19.94 -12.26
N LYS A 181 -3.15 18.87 -11.61
CA LYS A 181 -3.74 18.41 -10.35
C LYS A 181 -3.49 19.35 -9.18
N MET A 182 -2.32 19.99 -9.10
CA MET A 182 -2.07 20.99 -8.05
C MET A 182 -2.98 22.22 -8.21
N ASP A 183 -3.25 22.66 -9.43
CA ASP A 183 -4.17 23.78 -9.68
C ASP A 183 -5.64 23.40 -9.46
N GLU A 184 -6.03 22.16 -9.70
CA GLU A 184 -7.32 21.62 -9.29
C GLU A 184 -7.46 21.61 -7.76
N ALA A 185 -6.44 21.12 -7.05
CA ALA A 185 -6.43 21.10 -5.59
C ALA A 185 -6.48 22.52 -4.98
N LYS A 186 -5.73 23.49 -5.51
CA LYS A 186 -5.80 24.90 -5.05
C LYS A 186 -7.21 25.46 -5.16
N ARG A 187 -7.89 25.20 -6.29
CA ARG A 187 -9.29 25.62 -6.52
C ARG A 187 -10.23 24.96 -5.51
N PHE A 188 -10.05 23.67 -5.23
CA PHE A 188 -10.83 22.95 -4.23
C PHE A 188 -10.68 23.55 -2.82
N PHE A 189 -9.46 23.89 -2.42
CA PHE A 189 -9.18 24.46 -1.09
C PHE A 189 -9.42 25.96 -0.96
N GLY A 190 -9.78 26.65 -2.05
CA GLY A 190 -9.99 28.10 -2.02
C GLY A 190 -8.73 28.91 -1.72
N VAL A 191 -7.54 28.33 -1.91
CA VAL A 191 -6.25 29.04 -1.74
C VAL A 191 -6.03 29.86 -3.01
N ARG A 192 -6.18 31.19 -2.90
CA ARG A 192 -5.90 32.16 -3.96
C ARG A 192 -4.43 32.58 -3.94
#